data_AF-A0A933SKY6-F1
#
_entry.id   AF-A0A933SKY6-F1
#
_cell.length_a   1.000
_cell.length_b   1.000
_cell.length_c   1.000
_cell.angle_alpha   90.00
_cell.angle_beta   90.00
_cell.angle_gamma   90.00
#
_symmetry.space_group_name_H-M   'P 1'
#
loop_
_entity.id
_entity.type
_entity.pdbx_description
1 polymer ?
#
loop_
_entity_poly.entity_id
_entity_poly.type
_entity_poly.pdbx_seq_one_letter_code
_entity_poly.pdbx_strand_id
1 'polypeptide(L)'
;GAISGIHCCGNTDWSIIASTKIDIINFDAYLFTRSIAIYPNEINDFLKRGGFLAWGIVPTSEAIRKESADSLFNKMTDGMSQLITTNAFSKDMLLKQCLITPSCGTGSMQEPDARAVFRILKEMGKKFKGD
;
A
#
# COMPACT_ATOMS: atom_id res chain seq x y z
N GLY A 1 5.27 10.80 21.82
CA GLY A 1 4.00 10.16 21.41
C GLY A 1 4.29 8.81 20.77
N ALA A 2 3.25 8.13 20.27
CA ALA A 2 3.35 6.86 19.52
C ALA A 2 2.90 7.06 18.07
N ILE A 3 3.31 6.18 17.16
CA ILE A 3 2.83 6.14 15.76
C ILE A 3 1.67 5.13 15.69
N SER A 4 0.54 5.59 15.19
CA SER A 4 -0.71 4.83 15.11
C SER A 4 -1.06 4.49 13.66
N GLY A 5 -1.58 3.29 13.42
CA GLY A 5 -1.96 2.86 12.08
C GLY A 5 -3.19 1.96 12.08
N ILE A 6 -3.95 2.01 10.99
CA ILE A 6 -5.11 1.14 10.75
C ILE A 6 -4.85 0.29 9.51
N HIS A 7 -5.26 -0.97 9.58
CA HIS A 7 -5.20 -1.91 8.47
C HIS A 7 -6.59 -2.45 8.12
N CYS A 8 -6.87 -2.57 6.82
CA CYS A 8 -8.05 -3.25 6.30
C CYS A 8 -7.65 -4.13 5.10
N CYS A 9 -7.95 -5.44 5.15
CA CYS A 9 -7.64 -6.39 4.05
C CYS A 9 -8.64 -6.30 2.87
N GLY A 10 -9.61 -5.38 2.92
CA GLY A 10 -10.65 -5.23 1.91
C GLY A 10 -10.89 -3.77 1.54
N ASN A 11 -11.97 -3.53 0.79
CA ASN A 11 -12.45 -2.18 0.62
C ASN A 11 -13.22 -1.72 1.86
N THR A 12 -13.01 -0.47 2.27
CA THR A 12 -13.77 0.20 3.33
C THR A 12 -14.07 1.62 2.88
N ASP A 13 -14.93 2.32 3.61
CA ASP A 13 -15.05 3.76 3.46
C ASP A 13 -13.78 4.44 3.99
N TRP A 14 -12.87 4.77 3.07
CA TRP A 14 -11.60 5.39 3.42
C TRP A 14 -11.75 6.83 3.90
N SER A 15 -12.88 7.51 3.62
CA SER A 15 -13.13 8.86 4.11
C SER A 15 -13.18 8.90 5.64
N ILE A 16 -13.84 7.92 6.25
CA ILE A 16 -13.98 7.81 7.71
C ILE A 16 -12.59 7.60 8.32
N ILE A 17 -11.82 6.66 7.80
CA ILE A 17 -10.47 6.35 8.30
C ILE A 17 -9.53 7.56 8.11
N ALA A 18 -9.57 8.19 6.93
CA ALA A 18 -8.81 9.38 6.59
C ALA A 18 -9.28 10.64 7.33
N SER A 19 -10.42 10.63 8.03
CA SER A 19 -10.85 11.74 8.91
C SER A 19 -10.31 11.61 10.34
N THR A 20 -9.78 10.44 10.71
CA THR A 20 -9.24 10.19 12.07
C THR A 20 -7.85 10.81 12.27
N LYS A 21 -7.33 10.79 13.50
CA LYS A 21 -6.00 11.31 13.84
C LYS A 21 -4.87 10.26 13.72
N ILE A 22 -5.07 9.20 12.95
CA ILE A 22 -4.04 8.17 12.75
C ILE A 22 -2.89 8.68 11.86
N ASP A 23 -1.76 8.01 11.96
CA ASP A 23 -0.55 8.36 11.19
C ASP A 23 -0.41 7.53 9.91
N ILE A 24 -0.87 6.27 9.91
CA ILE A 24 -0.67 5.32 8.80
C ILE A 24 -1.99 4.64 8.40
N ILE A 25 -2.30 4.63 7.10
CA ILE A 25 -3.35 3.80 6.51
C ILE A 25 -2.69 2.66 5.74
N ASN A 26 -2.92 1.41 6.15
CA ASN A 26 -2.50 0.21 5.42
C ASN A 26 -3.69 -0.41 4.69
N PHE A 27 -3.69 -0.27 3.37
CA PHE A 27 -4.73 -0.78 2.49
C PHE A 27 -4.20 -1.89 1.58
N ASP A 28 -5.06 -2.84 1.22
CA ASP A 28 -4.73 -3.88 0.24
C ASP A 28 -4.63 -3.26 -1.17
N ALA A 29 -3.42 -2.81 -1.49
CA ALA A 29 -3.09 -2.27 -2.80
C ALA A 29 -2.96 -3.36 -3.87
N TYR A 30 -2.89 -4.65 -3.51
CA TYR A 30 -2.82 -5.75 -4.46
C TYR A 30 -4.16 -5.98 -5.16
N LEU A 31 -5.25 -6.08 -4.40
CA LEU A 31 -6.60 -6.27 -4.94
C LEU A 31 -7.35 -4.95 -5.14
N PHE A 32 -7.12 -3.95 -4.29
CA PHE A 32 -7.94 -2.74 -4.21
C PHE A 32 -7.15 -1.45 -4.42
N THR A 33 -6.15 -1.44 -5.32
CA THR A 33 -5.31 -0.26 -5.60
C THR A 33 -6.11 1.03 -5.81
N ARG A 34 -7.29 0.92 -6.43
CA ARG A 34 -8.15 2.07 -6.78
C ARG A 34 -9.13 2.49 -5.68
N SER A 35 -9.24 1.74 -4.58
CA SER A 35 -10.24 2.05 -3.54
C SER A 35 -10.03 3.42 -2.90
N ILE A 36 -8.77 3.81 -2.69
CA ILE A 36 -8.42 5.11 -2.12
C ILE A 36 -8.70 6.26 -3.11
N ALA A 37 -8.74 5.98 -4.42
CA ALA A 37 -9.02 6.97 -5.46
C ALA A 37 -10.48 7.47 -5.43
N ILE A 38 -11.37 6.71 -4.76
CA ILE A 38 -12.77 7.06 -4.58
C ILE A 38 -12.93 8.28 -3.64
N TYR A 39 -11.95 8.49 -2.75
CA TYR A 39 -11.97 9.52 -1.70
C TYR A 39 -10.77 10.48 -1.83
N PRO A 40 -10.61 11.16 -2.97
CA PRO A 40 -9.39 11.91 -3.27
C PRO A 40 -9.20 13.11 -2.33
N ASN A 41 -10.29 13.75 -1.87
CA ASN A 41 -10.20 14.91 -0.98
C ASN A 41 -9.71 14.50 0.41
N GLU A 42 -10.33 13.48 0.99
CA GLU A 42 -10.04 13.01 2.34
C GLU A 42 -8.64 12.40 2.43
N ILE A 43 -8.24 11.64 1.41
CA ILE A 43 -6.88 11.08 1.34
C ILE A 43 -5.85 12.19 1.12
N ASN A 44 -6.14 13.21 0.31
CA ASN A 44 -5.25 14.37 0.19
C ASN A 44 -5.09 15.11 1.52
N ASP A 45 -6.18 15.33 2.24
CA ASP A 45 -6.13 16.02 3.53
C ASP A 45 -5.42 15.17 4.59
N PHE A 46 -5.50 13.84 4.51
CA PHE A 46 -4.66 12.92 5.27
C PHE A 46 -3.17 13.02 4.95
N LEU A 47 -2.81 13.06 3.67
CA LEU A 47 -1.42 13.21 3.27
C LEU A 47 -0.89 14.61 3.64
N LYS A 48 -1.65 15.69 3.42
CA LYS A 48 -1.25 17.07 3.75
C LYS A 48 -0.95 17.28 5.23
N ARG A 49 -1.63 16.56 6.13
CA ARG A 49 -1.34 16.62 7.57
C ARG A 49 -0.21 15.70 8.03
N GLY A 50 0.50 15.06 7.09
CA GLY A 50 1.66 14.22 7.38
C GLY A 50 1.38 12.72 7.46
N GLY A 51 0.18 12.26 7.09
CA GLY A 51 -0.18 10.84 7.08
C GLY A 51 0.58 10.03 6.03
N PHE A 52 0.70 8.72 6.24
CA PHE A 52 1.39 7.80 5.33
C PHE A 52 0.44 6.74 4.78
N LEU A 53 0.59 6.42 3.50
CA LEU A 53 -0.07 5.29 2.86
C LEU A 53 0.89 4.10 2.84
N ALA A 54 0.51 3.04 3.55
CA ALA A 54 1.11 1.72 3.42
C ALA A 54 0.42 0.97 2.29
N TRP A 55 1.15 0.79 1.20
CA TRP A 55 0.76 0.05 0.01
C TRP A 55 0.95 -1.44 0.30
N GLY A 56 -0.11 -2.09 0.76
CA GLY A 56 -0.19 -3.54 0.95
C GLY A 56 -0.18 -4.27 -0.39
N ILE A 57 0.96 -4.27 -1.07
CA ILE A 57 1.09 -4.75 -2.46
C ILE A 57 1.57 -6.20 -2.54
N VAL A 58 2.27 -6.72 -1.54
CA VAL A 58 2.76 -8.10 -1.57
C VAL A 58 1.64 -9.05 -1.10
N PRO A 59 1.10 -9.93 -1.96
CA PRO A 59 -0.08 -10.72 -1.61
C PRO A 59 0.24 -11.73 -0.51
N THR A 60 -0.63 -11.81 0.50
CA THR A 60 -0.57 -12.82 1.58
C THR A 60 -1.55 -13.96 1.31
N SER A 61 -1.47 -14.52 0.09
CA SER A 61 -2.26 -15.66 -0.39
C SER A 61 -1.40 -16.51 -1.33
N GLU A 62 -1.94 -17.60 -1.88
CA GLU A 62 -1.22 -18.45 -2.84
C GLU A 62 -0.79 -17.69 -4.12
N ALA A 63 -1.36 -16.50 -4.37
CA ALA A 63 -0.93 -15.62 -5.45
C ALA A 63 0.57 -15.31 -5.38
N ILE A 64 1.18 -15.29 -4.18
CA ILE A 64 2.61 -15.04 -3.99
C ILE A 64 3.50 -16.00 -4.79
N ARG A 65 3.01 -17.22 -5.08
CA ARG A 65 3.75 -18.23 -5.85
C ARG A 65 3.92 -17.85 -7.32
N LYS A 66 3.11 -16.92 -7.83
CA LYS A 66 3.11 -16.44 -9.22
C LYS A 66 3.70 -15.04 -9.36
N GLU A 67 3.97 -14.37 -8.24
CA GLU A 67 4.44 -12.99 -8.23
C GLU A 67 5.96 -12.91 -8.09
N SER A 68 6.52 -11.83 -8.64
CA SER A 68 7.92 -11.44 -8.46
C SER A 68 7.98 -9.99 -7.98
N ALA A 69 9.15 -9.55 -7.52
CA ALA A 69 9.35 -8.14 -7.20
C ALA A 69 9.13 -7.23 -8.42
N ASP A 70 9.43 -7.69 -9.64
CA ASP A 70 9.20 -6.92 -10.86
C ASP A 70 7.71 -6.79 -11.19
N SER A 71 6.94 -7.88 -11.12
CA SER A 71 5.50 -7.84 -11.41
C SER A 71 4.77 -6.93 -10.42
N LEU A 72 5.11 -7.03 -9.13
CA LEU A 72 4.51 -6.21 -8.08
C LEU A 72 4.96 -4.75 -8.14
N PHE A 73 6.21 -4.48 -8.49
CA PHE A 73 6.69 -3.11 -8.68
C PHE A 73 5.93 -2.43 -9.81
N ASN A 74 5.84 -3.07 -10.99
CA ASN A 74 5.08 -2.55 -12.12
C ASN A 74 3.61 -2.30 -11.75
N LYS A 75 2.97 -3.27 -11.09
CA LYS A 75 1.58 -3.14 -10.62
C LYS A 75 1.40 -1.94 -9.67
N MET A 76 2.33 -1.74 -8.74
CA MET A 76 2.31 -0.62 -7.80
C MET A 76 2.49 0.73 -8.53
N THR A 77 3.48 0.83 -9.41
CA THR A 77 3.78 2.08 -10.13
C THR A 77 2.69 2.43 -11.13
N ASP A 78 2.06 1.45 -11.77
CA ASP A 78 0.90 1.66 -12.64
C ASP A 78 -0.28 2.19 -11.83
N GLY A 79 -0.52 1.60 -10.65
CA GLY A 79 -1.51 2.09 -9.68
C GLY A 79 -1.27 3.54 -9.29
N MET A 80 -0.06 3.87 -8.84
CA MET A 80 0.34 5.24 -8.51
C MET A 80 0.18 6.19 -9.69
N SER A 81 0.56 5.77 -10.89
CA SER A 81 0.44 6.59 -12.11
C SER A 81 -1.01 6.94 -12.41
N GLN A 82 -1.93 5.97 -12.28
CA GLN A 82 -3.37 6.22 -12.45
C GLN A 82 -3.92 7.21 -11.40
N LEU A 83 -3.46 7.13 -10.15
CA LEU A 83 -3.81 8.08 -9.09
C LEU A 83 -3.28 9.49 -9.37
N ILE A 84 -2.13 9.61 -10.03
CA ILE A 84 -1.54 10.90 -10.41
C ILE A 84 -2.27 11.50 -11.62
N THR A 85 -2.51 10.71 -12.68
CA THR A 85 -3.13 11.19 -13.93
C THR A 85 -4.57 11.69 -13.73
N THR A 86 -5.28 11.16 -12.74
CA THR A 86 -6.62 11.65 -12.39
C THR A 86 -6.60 12.97 -11.61
N ASN A 87 -5.43 13.60 -11.43
CA ASN A 87 -5.18 14.76 -10.55
C ASN A 87 -5.66 14.54 -9.11
N ALA A 88 -5.87 13.28 -8.72
CA ALA A 88 -6.30 12.95 -7.38
C ALA A 88 -5.16 13.15 -6.37
N PHE A 89 -3.89 12.98 -6.77
CA PHE A 89 -2.76 13.06 -5.84
C PHE A 89 -1.48 13.61 -6.48
N SER A 90 -0.69 14.36 -5.69
CA SER A 90 0.67 14.77 -6.08
C SER A 90 1.63 13.57 -6.08
N LYS A 91 2.40 13.42 -7.16
CA LYS A 91 3.46 12.39 -7.28
C LYS A 91 4.46 12.47 -6.13
N ASP A 92 4.91 13.68 -5.78
CA ASP A 92 5.90 13.88 -4.74
C ASP A 92 5.38 13.46 -3.36
N MET A 93 4.11 13.79 -3.06
CA MET A 93 3.46 13.38 -1.82
C MET A 93 3.30 11.86 -1.74
N LEU A 94 2.79 11.24 -2.80
CA LEU A 94 2.62 9.78 -2.83
C LEU A 94 3.93 9.03 -2.63
N LEU A 95 5.04 9.51 -3.20
CA LEU A 95 6.35 8.86 -3.04
C LEU A 95 6.98 9.11 -1.67
N LYS A 96 6.91 10.34 -1.15
CA LYS A 96 7.47 10.69 0.18
C LYS A 96 6.72 10.06 1.34
N GLN A 97 5.43 9.80 1.17
CA GLN A 97 4.55 9.27 2.21
C GLN A 97 4.12 7.83 1.91
N CYS A 98 5.00 7.07 1.27
CA CYS A 98 4.81 5.67 0.89
C CYS A 98 5.51 4.73 1.87
N LEU A 99 4.81 3.68 2.30
CA LEU A 99 5.38 2.47 2.87
C LEU A 99 5.00 1.27 1.99
N ILE A 100 5.92 0.33 1.79
CA ILE A 100 5.62 -0.94 1.12
C ILE A 100 5.39 -1.99 2.19
N THR A 101 4.27 -2.71 2.12
CA THR A 101 3.90 -3.71 3.12
C THR A 101 3.30 -4.97 2.46
N PRO A 102 3.21 -6.09 3.18
CA PRO A 102 2.29 -7.16 2.81
C PRO A 102 0.85 -6.67 2.78
N SER A 103 0.03 -7.25 1.89
CA SER A 103 -1.40 -6.93 1.74
C SER A 103 -2.24 -7.19 2.99
N CYS A 104 -1.88 -8.15 3.83
CA CYS A 104 -2.54 -8.47 5.10
C CYS A 104 -1.54 -9.28 5.97
N GLY A 105 -2.00 -10.01 6.99
CA GLY A 105 -1.13 -10.86 7.82
C GLY A 105 -0.78 -12.20 7.16
N THR A 106 0.38 -12.78 7.50
CA THR A 106 0.80 -14.10 6.98
C THR A 106 0.44 -15.26 7.91
N GLY A 107 -0.30 -15.02 9.00
CA GLY A 107 -0.53 -16.00 10.08
C GLY A 107 -1.24 -17.29 9.66
N SER A 108 -2.02 -17.26 8.57
CA SER A 108 -2.73 -18.42 8.02
C SER A 108 -2.00 -19.11 6.86
N MET A 109 -0.83 -18.60 6.45
CA MET A 109 -0.08 -19.12 5.31
C MET A 109 0.82 -20.29 5.70
N GLN A 110 1.15 -21.12 4.72
CA GLN A 110 2.22 -22.09 4.89
C GLN A 110 3.57 -21.37 5.00
N GLU A 111 4.47 -21.91 5.81
CA GLU A 111 5.77 -21.31 6.09
C GLU A 111 6.60 -20.97 4.82
N PRO A 112 6.63 -21.80 3.75
CA PRO A 112 7.30 -21.43 2.50
C PRO A 112 6.69 -20.19 1.82
N ASP A 113 5.37 -20.06 1.82
CA ASP A 113 4.70 -18.90 1.20
C ASP A 113 4.93 -17.64 2.04
N ALA A 114 4.89 -17.74 3.38
CA ALA A 114 5.21 -16.63 4.26
C ALA A 114 6.66 -16.14 4.08
N ARG A 115 7.62 -17.06 3.92
CA ARG A 115 9.01 -16.71 3.55
C ARG A 115 9.09 -15.99 2.21
N ALA A 116 8.33 -16.46 1.21
CA ALA A 116 8.28 -15.82 -0.10
C ALA A 116 7.76 -14.38 -0.02
N VAL A 117 6.71 -14.12 0.78
CA VAL A 117 6.18 -12.77 1.05
C VAL A 117 7.29 -11.84 1.53
N PHE A 118 8.00 -12.21 2.61
CA PHE A 118 9.03 -11.32 3.17
C PHE A 118 10.28 -11.20 2.29
N ARG A 119 10.64 -12.24 1.54
CA ARG A 119 11.71 -12.17 0.54
C ARG A 119 11.38 -11.16 -0.56
N ILE A 120 10.20 -11.28 -1.17
CA ILE A 120 9.74 -10.39 -2.23
C ILE A 120 9.54 -8.97 -1.69
N LEU A 121 9.03 -8.80 -0.48
CA LEU A 121 8.91 -7.48 0.17
C LEU A 121 10.27 -6.79 0.31
N LYS A 122 11.32 -7.53 0.68
CA LYS A 122 12.68 -6.99 0.76
C LYS A 122 13.20 -6.58 -0.63
N GLU A 123 12.96 -7.39 -1.65
CA GLU A 123 13.34 -7.10 -3.04
C GLU A 123 12.60 -5.87 -3.58
N MET A 124 11.30 -5.75 -3.31
CA MET A 124 10.48 -4.57 -3.60
C MET A 124 11.05 -3.30 -2.96
N GLY A 125 11.45 -3.39 -1.68
CA GLY A 125 12.07 -2.28 -0.96
C GLY A 125 13.36 -1.78 -1.59
N LYS A 126 14.19 -2.67 -2.16
CA LYS A 126 15.40 -2.28 -2.90
C LYS A 126 15.05 -1.58 -4.21
N LYS A 127 14.15 -2.18 -5.00
CA LYS A 127 13.69 -1.59 -6.28
C LYS A 127 13.12 -0.19 -6.09
N PHE A 128 12.33 0.03 -5.04
CA PHE A 128 11.74 1.34 -4.76
C PHE A 128 12.78 2.40 -4.35
N LYS A 129 13.89 2.00 -3.73
CA LYS A 129 15.02 2.89 -3.41
C LYS A 129 15.93 3.16 -4.61
N GLY A 130 15.85 2.33 -5.65
CA GLY A 130 16.78 2.35 -6.78
C GLY A 130 18.10 1.61 -6.52
N ASP A 131 18.10 0.69 -5.54
CA ASP A 131 19.26 -0.14 -5.13
C ASP A 131 19.39 -1.44 -5.96
#